data_AF-A0A1V5WCW8-F1
#
_entry.id   AF-A0A1V5WCW8-F1
#
_cell.length_a   1.000
_cell.length_b   1.000
_cell.length_c   1.000
_cell.angle_alpha   90.00
_cell.angle_beta   90.00
_cell.angle_gamma   90.00
#
_symmetry.space_group_name_H-M   'P 1'
#
loop_
_entity.id
_entity.type
_entity.pdbx_description
1 polymer ?
#
loop_
_entity_poly.entity_id
_entity_poly.type
_entity_poly.pdbx_seq_one_letter_code
_entity_poly.pdbx_strand_id
1 'polypeptide(L)'
;MLTDPITTCVAQLLTESAEVFVPFEQIYEALEREGLLAHFDAPTLLEFLEDVEDFQVLGSFSHLGFLDAETATGLELLSNMTGPWVVLRARLSSPATTMGELLRHLHQINHAIELAWYQTETVPEAQEDLLGLLLLGDLLERKVRLALATALQEHTDEGL
;
A
#
# COMPACT_ATOMS: atom_id res chain seq x y z
N MET A 1 16.50 -20.96 12.56
CA MET A 1 16.92 -19.83 11.72
C MET A 1 17.12 -18.66 12.65
N LEU A 2 18.27 -18.00 12.65
CA LEU A 2 18.38 -16.73 13.37
C LEU A 2 17.51 -15.75 12.57
N THR A 3 16.34 -15.42 13.09
CA THR A 3 15.53 -14.34 12.53
C THR A 3 16.30 -13.06 12.79
N ASP A 4 16.71 -12.39 11.72
CA ASP A 4 17.36 -11.08 11.81
C ASP A 4 16.44 -10.11 12.61
N PRO A 5 17.01 -9.24 13.46
CA PRO A 5 16.24 -8.34 14.31
C PRO A 5 15.39 -7.34 13.51
N ILE A 6 15.84 -6.91 12.33
CA ILE A 6 15.07 -6.01 11.45
C ILE A 6 13.84 -6.76 10.93
N THR A 7 14.02 -7.95 10.34
CA THR A 7 12.90 -8.79 9.88
C THR A 7 11.91 -9.07 11.01
N THR A 8 12.38 -9.39 12.21
CA THR A 8 11.52 -9.66 13.36
C THR A 8 10.69 -8.43 13.76
N CYS A 9 11.34 -7.26 13.86
CA CYS A 9 10.68 -6.01 14.22
C CYS A 9 9.66 -5.59 13.15
N VAL A 10 10.03 -5.64 11.87
CA VAL A 10 9.11 -5.33 10.76
C VAL A 10 7.92 -6.28 10.74
N ALA A 11 8.14 -7.58 10.89
CA ALA A 11 7.04 -8.55 10.96
C ALA A 11 6.09 -8.25 12.12
N GLN A 12 6.62 -7.87 13.29
CA GLN A 12 5.81 -7.50 14.44
C GLN A 12 4.99 -6.23 14.18
N LEU A 13 5.62 -5.17 13.66
CA LEU A 13 4.93 -3.92 13.29
C LEU A 13 3.78 -4.16 12.31
N LEU A 14 4.03 -4.95 11.26
CA LEU A 14 3.03 -5.28 10.26
C LEU A 14 1.91 -6.20 10.79
N THR A 15 2.21 -7.02 11.80
CA THR A 15 1.23 -7.90 12.46
C THR A 15 0.33 -7.10 13.40
N GLU A 16 0.88 -6.15 14.15
CA GLU A 16 0.16 -5.34 15.12
C GLU A 16 -0.58 -4.16 14.48
N SER A 17 -0.19 -3.76 13.27
CA SER A 17 -0.85 -2.69 12.52
C SER A 17 -2.31 -3.03 12.21
N ALA A 18 -3.20 -2.08 12.48
CA ALA A 18 -4.59 -2.15 12.03
C ALA A 18 -4.68 -2.12 10.49
N GLU A 19 -3.72 -1.48 9.82
CA GLU A 19 -3.67 -1.32 8.37
C GLU A 19 -2.81 -2.42 7.74
N VAL A 20 -3.29 -2.99 6.64
CA VAL A 20 -2.55 -4.00 5.86
C VAL A 20 -1.40 -3.38 5.08
N PHE A 21 -1.63 -2.20 4.49
CA PHE A 21 -0.64 -1.45 3.72
C PHE A 21 -0.01 -0.40 4.63
N VAL A 22 1.18 -0.67 5.14
CA VAL A 22 1.87 0.24 6.06
C VAL A 22 2.87 1.08 5.27
N PRO A 23 2.86 2.43 5.37
CA PRO A 23 3.86 3.27 4.73
C PRO A 23 5.28 2.90 5.18
N PHE A 24 6.20 2.82 4.22
CA PHE A 24 7.59 2.48 4.48
C PHE A 24 8.23 3.44 5.49
N GLU A 25 7.90 4.73 5.42
CA GLU A 25 8.39 5.76 6.33
C GLU A 25 8.08 5.42 7.79
N GLN A 26 6.88 4.88 8.08
CA GLN A 26 6.52 4.46 9.45
C GLN A 26 7.39 3.30 9.95
N ILE A 27 7.75 2.38 9.05
CA ILE A 27 8.62 1.25 9.37
C ILE A 27 10.05 1.74 9.59
N TYR A 28 10.54 2.60 8.71
CA TYR A 28 11.86 3.19 8.81
C TYR A 28 12.04 3.95 10.12
N GLU A 29 11.10 4.85 10.45
CA GLU A 29 11.11 5.61 11.72
C GLU A 29 11.04 4.70 12.95
N ALA A 30 10.31 3.59 12.88
CA ALA A 30 10.23 2.63 13.97
C ALA A 30 11.57 1.93 14.21
N LEU A 31 12.20 1.43 13.15
CA LEU A 31 13.51 0.77 13.23
C LEU A 31 14.62 1.76 13.64
N GLU A 32 14.55 3.01 13.18
CA GLU A 32 15.48 4.07 13.58
C GLU A 32 15.41 4.31 15.09
N ARG A 33 14.19 4.42 15.63
CA ARG A 33 13.95 4.64 17.06
C ARG A 33 14.45 3.48 17.92
N GLU A 34 14.41 2.26 17.41
CA GLU A 34 14.97 1.08 18.06
C GLU A 34 16.50 0.94 17.88
N GLY A 35 17.12 1.83 17.10
CA GLY A 35 18.56 1.80 16.83
C GLY A 35 18.99 0.65 15.90
N LEU A 36 18.06 0.07 15.16
CA LEU A 36 18.30 -1.09 14.29
C LEU A 36 18.87 -0.71 12.92
N LEU A 37 18.84 0.58 12.55
CA LEU A 37 19.28 1.07 11.24
C LEU A 37 20.74 1.55 11.18
N ALA A 38 21.59 1.15 12.14
CA ALA A 38 22.98 1.65 12.22
C ALA A 38 23.81 1.48 10.93
N HIS A 39 23.42 0.56 10.04
CA HIS A 39 24.07 0.29 8.76
C HIS A 39 23.12 0.32 7.55
N PHE A 40 21.87 0.76 7.74
CA PHE A 40 20.86 0.80 6.69
C PHE A 40 20.43 2.24 6.44
N ASP A 41 20.59 2.72 5.21
CA ASP A 41 19.83 3.86 4.72
C ASP A 41 18.48 3.39 4.16
N ALA A 42 17.60 4.33 3.85
CA ALA A 42 16.25 4.02 3.36
C ALA A 42 16.24 3.15 2.09
N PRO A 43 17.02 3.46 1.04
CA PRO A 43 17.12 2.59 -0.15
C PRO A 43 17.62 1.17 0.18
N THR A 44 18.66 1.05 1.00
CA THR A 44 19.21 -0.28 1.37
C THR A 44 18.18 -1.08 2.17
N LEU A 45 17.38 -0.43 3.01
CA LEU A 45 16.31 -1.11 3.75
C LEU A 45 15.19 -1.58 2.81
N LEU A 46 14.79 -0.76 1.83
CA LEU A 46 13.80 -1.17 0.83
C LEU A 46 14.27 -2.41 0.06
N GLU A 47 15.49 -2.38 -0.47
CA GLU A 47 16.09 -3.53 -1.16
C GLU A 47 16.12 -4.78 -0.27
N PHE A 48 16.51 -4.62 1.01
CA PHE A 48 16.49 -5.72 1.96
C PHE A 48 15.09 -6.30 2.18
N LEU A 49 14.06 -5.44 2.32
CA LEU A 49 12.69 -5.89 2.54
C LEU A 49 12.09 -6.54 1.29
N GLU A 50 12.50 -6.14 0.09
CA GLU A 50 12.12 -6.78 -1.17
C GLU A 50 12.66 -8.21 -1.28
N ASP A 51 13.87 -8.46 -0.76
CA ASP A 51 14.52 -9.77 -0.75
C ASP A 51 13.96 -10.74 0.31
N VAL A 52 13.21 -10.23 1.30
CA VAL A 52 12.60 -11.07 2.35
C VAL A 52 11.27 -11.63 1.87
N GLU A 53 11.19 -12.98 1.75
CA GLU A 53 10.01 -13.68 1.22
C GLU A 53 8.70 -13.37 1.96
N ASP A 54 8.75 -13.13 3.28
CA ASP A 54 7.56 -12.86 4.09
C ASP A 54 6.93 -11.48 3.80
N PHE A 55 7.70 -10.57 3.22
CA PHE A 55 7.28 -9.21 2.95
C PHE A 55 6.99 -8.97 1.48
N GLN A 56 6.19 -7.95 1.25
CA GLN A 56 5.91 -7.41 -0.06
C GLN A 56 6.00 -5.90 0.04
N VAL A 57 7.03 -5.35 -0.61
CA VAL A 57 7.16 -3.92 -0.83
C VAL A 57 6.39 -3.59 -2.12
N LEU A 58 5.41 -2.72 -1.98
CA LEU A 58 4.56 -2.26 -3.05
C LEU A 58 5.04 -0.88 -3.47
N GLY A 59 6.03 -0.87 -4.36
CA GLY A 59 6.37 0.28 -5.21
C GLY A 59 5.80 0.14 -6.64
N SER A 60 5.33 -1.05 -6.99
CA SER A 60 4.73 -1.37 -8.30
C SER A 60 3.64 -2.42 -8.12
N PHE A 61 2.47 -2.20 -8.70
CA PHE A 61 1.31 -3.10 -8.57
C PHE A 61 1.18 -4.07 -9.75
N SER A 62 2.14 -4.07 -10.69
CA SER A 62 2.08 -4.86 -11.93
C SER A 62 2.08 -6.37 -11.70
N HIS A 63 2.52 -6.83 -10.53
CA HIS A 63 2.56 -8.24 -10.15
C HIS A 63 1.23 -8.76 -9.58
N LEU A 64 0.27 -7.88 -9.27
CA LEU A 64 -1.08 -8.29 -8.88
C LEU A 64 -1.86 -8.68 -10.14
N GLY A 65 -1.70 -9.93 -10.57
CA GLY A 65 -2.28 -10.44 -11.82
C GLY A 65 -3.81 -10.42 -11.91
N PHE A 66 -4.51 -10.03 -10.85
CA PHE A 66 -5.96 -9.81 -10.82
C PHE A 66 -6.37 -8.36 -11.13
N LEU A 67 -5.41 -7.42 -11.24
CA LEU A 67 -5.66 -6.05 -11.68
C LEU A 67 -5.35 -5.89 -13.16
N ASP A 68 -6.13 -5.06 -13.85
CA ASP A 68 -5.76 -4.64 -15.20
C ASP A 68 -4.55 -3.69 -15.18
N ALA A 69 -3.84 -3.61 -16.31
CA ALA A 69 -2.61 -2.83 -16.43
C ALA A 69 -2.80 -1.33 -16.15
N GLU A 70 -3.97 -0.77 -16.44
CA GLU A 70 -4.25 0.65 -16.22
C GLU A 70 -4.44 0.92 -14.72
N THR A 71 -5.16 0.05 -14.01
CA THR A 71 -5.29 0.12 -12.55
C THR A 71 -3.95 -0.05 -11.86
N ALA A 72 -3.12 -1.02 -12.30
CA ALA A 72 -1.78 -1.22 -11.75
C ALA A 72 -0.89 0.03 -11.93
N THR A 73 -0.93 0.64 -13.11
CA THR A 73 -0.18 1.88 -13.41
C THR A 73 -0.64 3.04 -12.53
N GLY A 74 -1.95 3.21 -12.34
CA GLY A 74 -2.47 4.29 -11.50
C GLY A 74 -2.10 4.11 -10.01
N LEU A 75 -2.10 2.87 -9.52
CA LEU A 75 -1.65 2.57 -8.15
C LEU A 75 -0.15 2.81 -7.96
N GLU A 76 0.66 2.50 -8.98
CA GLU A 76 2.10 2.82 -8.98
C GLU A 76 2.33 4.33 -8.97
N LEU A 77 1.59 5.10 -9.77
CA LEU A 77 1.63 6.56 -9.70
C LEU A 77 1.25 7.07 -8.30
N LEU A 78 0.20 6.52 -7.69
CA LEU A 78 -0.22 6.89 -6.35
C LEU A 78 0.87 6.59 -5.32
N SER A 79 1.45 5.39 -5.36
CA SER A 79 2.56 5.01 -4.46
C SER A 79 3.80 5.89 -4.66
N ASN A 80 4.14 6.25 -5.90
CA ASN A 80 5.25 7.19 -6.15
C ASN A 80 5.03 8.57 -5.51
N MET A 81 3.77 8.97 -5.31
CA MET A 81 3.42 10.25 -4.69
C MET A 81 3.29 10.16 -3.17
N THR A 82 2.91 9.00 -2.62
CA THR A 82 2.70 8.80 -1.18
C THR A 82 3.82 8.04 -0.47
N GLY A 83 4.79 7.51 -1.21
CA GLY A 83 5.79 6.57 -0.74
C GLY A 83 5.40 5.09 -0.95
N PRO A 84 6.37 4.17 -0.88
CA PRO A 84 6.11 2.74 -0.99
C PRO A 84 5.39 2.21 0.25
N TRP A 85 4.56 1.19 0.06
CA TRP A 85 3.90 0.48 1.17
C TRP A 85 4.53 -0.88 1.38
N VAL A 86 4.60 -1.32 2.63
CA VAL A 86 5.09 -2.65 2.99
C VAL A 86 3.94 -3.44 3.59
N VAL A 87 3.85 -4.70 3.18
CA VAL A 87 2.79 -5.62 3.59
C VAL A 87 3.40 -6.95 4.03
N LEU A 88 2.82 -7.55 5.05
CA LEU A 88 3.10 -8.94 5.40
C LEU A 88 2.28 -9.85 4.47
N ARG A 89 2.95 -10.67 3.65
CA ARG A 89 2.27 -11.51 2.63
C ARG A 89 1.19 -12.42 3.23
N ALA A 90 1.39 -12.90 4.46
CA ALA A 90 0.41 -13.71 5.16
C ALA A 90 -0.95 -13.01 5.38
N ARG A 91 -1.00 -11.66 5.34
CA ARG A 91 -2.24 -10.88 5.43
C ARG A 91 -2.99 -10.81 4.08
N LEU A 92 -2.33 -11.13 2.97
CA LEU A 92 -2.89 -11.15 1.62
C LEU A 92 -3.30 -12.58 1.23
N SER A 93 -4.24 -13.14 1.99
CA SER A 93 -4.62 -14.55 1.92
C SER A 93 -5.38 -14.96 0.66
N SER A 94 -6.00 -14.00 -0.04
CA SER A 94 -6.69 -14.24 -1.32
C SER A 94 -6.76 -12.97 -2.18
N PRO A 95 -7.00 -13.07 -3.50
CA PRO A 95 -7.24 -11.92 -4.36
C PRO A 95 -8.42 -11.04 -3.88
N ALA A 96 -9.53 -11.67 -3.47
CA ALA A 96 -10.70 -10.94 -2.97
C ALA A 96 -10.41 -10.17 -1.68
N THR A 97 -9.71 -10.80 -0.73
CA THR A 97 -9.26 -10.13 0.51
C THR A 97 -8.30 -8.99 0.19
N THR A 98 -7.34 -9.22 -0.72
CA THR A 98 -6.36 -8.19 -1.13
C THR A 98 -7.05 -6.99 -1.77
N MET A 99 -8.02 -7.21 -2.66
CA MET A 99 -8.82 -6.13 -3.26
C MET A 99 -9.66 -5.38 -2.22
N GLY A 100 -10.26 -6.10 -1.26
CA GLY A 100 -11.00 -5.47 -0.16
C GLY A 100 -10.13 -4.56 0.72
N GLU A 101 -8.92 -5.02 1.05
CA GLU A 101 -7.96 -4.23 1.81
C GLU A 101 -7.44 -3.04 0.99
N LEU A 102 -7.21 -3.23 -0.31
CA LEU A 102 -6.78 -2.16 -1.21
C LEU A 102 -7.85 -1.08 -1.32
N LEU A 103 -9.13 -1.44 -1.38
CA LEU A 103 -10.24 -0.49 -1.35
C LEU A 103 -10.28 0.31 -0.05
N ARG A 104 -10.13 -0.37 1.09
CA ARG A 104 -10.06 0.29 2.39
C ARG A 104 -8.90 1.29 2.42
N HIS A 105 -7.74 0.91 1.90
CA HIS A 105 -6.55 1.75 1.82
C HIS A 105 -6.76 2.98 0.92
N LEU A 106 -7.27 2.79 -0.29
CA LEU A 106 -7.59 3.89 -1.22
C LEU A 106 -8.58 4.88 -0.59
N HIS A 107 -9.59 4.38 0.12
CA HIS A 107 -10.53 5.24 0.83
C HIS A 107 -9.87 6.08 1.93
N GLN A 108 -8.93 5.50 2.68
CA GLN A 108 -8.15 6.21 3.70
C GLN A 108 -7.25 7.30 3.08
N ILE A 109 -6.59 6.98 1.97
CA ILE A 109 -5.75 7.92 1.23
C ILE A 109 -6.60 9.10 0.72
N ASN A 110 -7.72 8.83 0.05
CA ASN A 110 -8.60 9.88 -0.46
C ASN A 110 -9.08 10.79 0.67
N HIS A 111 -9.52 10.20 1.79
CA HIS A 111 -9.95 10.98 2.95
C HIS A 111 -8.81 11.84 3.54
N ALA A 112 -7.58 11.32 3.59
CA ALA A 112 -6.42 12.10 4.04
C ALA A 112 -6.09 13.26 3.08
N ILE A 113 -6.18 13.04 1.76
CA ILE A 113 -5.99 14.08 0.75
C ILE A 113 -7.10 15.14 0.84
N GLU A 114 -8.36 14.74 1.02
CA GLU A 114 -9.47 15.69 1.23
C GLU A 114 -9.22 16.58 2.44
N LEU A 115 -8.82 15.98 3.57
CA LEU A 115 -8.46 16.75 4.77
C LEU A 115 -7.29 17.70 4.54
N ALA A 116 -6.25 17.26 3.84
CA ALA A 116 -5.11 18.11 3.48
C ALA A 116 -5.53 19.26 2.55
N TRP A 117 -6.45 19.00 1.61
CA TRP A 117 -6.98 20.00 0.69
C TRP A 117 -7.72 21.11 1.44
N TYR A 118 -8.58 20.77 2.42
CA TYR A 118 -9.23 21.76 3.28
C TYR A 118 -8.25 22.58 4.13
N GLN A 119 -7.09 22.02 4.47
CA GLN A 119 -6.07 22.71 5.26
C GLN A 119 -5.17 23.63 4.42
N THR A 120 -5.13 23.42 3.11
CA THR A 120 -4.20 24.09 2.18
C THR A 120 -4.87 25.23 1.39
N GLU A 121 -5.98 25.79 1.91
CA GLU A 121 -6.76 26.88 1.30
C GLU A 121 -5.96 28.11 0.83
N THR A 122 -4.73 28.27 1.31
CA THR A 122 -3.87 29.42 1.03
C THR A 122 -2.82 29.18 -0.07
N VAL A 123 -2.69 27.97 -0.62
CA VAL A 123 -1.68 27.62 -1.64
C VAL A 123 -2.34 26.98 -2.86
N PRO A 124 -2.70 27.77 -3.90
CA PRO A 124 -3.43 27.28 -5.08
C PRO A 124 -2.76 26.13 -5.83
N GLU A 125 -1.43 26.16 -5.97
CA GLU A 125 -0.67 25.10 -6.65
C GLU A 125 -0.81 23.76 -5.92
N ALA A 126 -0.72 23.76 -4.60
CA ALA A 126 -0.91 22.55 -3.80
C ALA A 126 -2.36 22.06 -3.83
N GLN A 127 -3.35 22.94 -4.02
CA GLN A 127 -4.74 22.52 -4.19
C GLN A 127 -5.00 21.81 -5.52
N GLU A 128 -4.35 22.23 -6.60
CA GLU A 128 -4.46 21.56 -7.91
C GLU A 128 -3.86 20.16 -7.87
N ASP A 129 -2.67 20.01 -7.25
CA ASP A 129 -2.02 18.70 -7.08
C ASP A 129 -2.88 17.74 -6.23
N LEU A 130 -3.41 18.23 -5.11
CA LEU A 130 -4.30 17.45 -4.23
C LEU A 130 -5.61 17.06 -4.94
N LEU A 131 -6.17 17.94 -5.77
CA LEU A 131 -7.34 17.62 -6.59
C LEU A 131 -7.02 16.51 -7.62
N GLY A 132 -5.85 16.60 -8.27
CA GLY A 132 -5.38 15.56 -9.19
C GLY A 132 -5.25 14.20 -8.50
N LEU A 133 -4.72 14.19 -7.27
CA LEU A 133 -4.63 12.99 -6.44
C LEU A 133 -6.00 12.40 -6.09
N LEU A 134 -6.97 13.24 -5.71
CA LEU A 134 -8.34 12.79 -5.41
C LEU A 134 -9.01 12.14 -6.62
N LEU A 135 -8.89 12.77 -7.80
CA LEU A 135 -9.48 12.23 -9.03
C LEU A 135 -8.86 10.89 -9.43
N LEU A 136 -7.55 10.74 -9.26
CA LEU A 136 -6.86 9.47 -9.48
C LEU A 136 -7.32 8.41 -8.48
N GLY A 137 -7.38 8.75 -7.19
CA GLY A 137 -7.82 7.85 -6.14
C GLY A 137 -9.25 7.36 -6.33
N ASP A 138 -10.19 8.24 -6.67
CA ASP A 138 -11.59 7.90 -6.96
C ASP A 138 -11.72 6.97 -8.17
N LEU A 139 -10.94 7.21 -9.23
CA LEU A 139 -10.90 6.35 -10.41
C LEU A 139 -10.41 4.95 -10.04
N LEU A 140 -9.31 4.87 -9.28
CA LEU A 140 -8.72 3.62 -8.83
C LEU A 140 -9.69 2.84 -7.95
N GLU A 141 -10.34 3.51 -7.00
CA GLU A 141 -11.32 2.89 -6.11
C GLU A 141 -12.45 2.25 -6.92
N ARG A 142 -12.99 2.97 -7.90
CA ARG A 142 -14.04 2.43 -8.78
C ARG A 142 -13.57 1.18 -9.53
N LYS A 143 -12.34 1.18 -10.07
CA LYS A 143 -11.82 0.03 -10.82
C LYS A 143 -11.60 -1.18 -9.93
N VAL A 144 -11.01 -1.00 -8.74
CA VAL A 144 -10.81 -2.09 -7.79
C VAL A 144 -12.16 -2.65 -7.31
N ARG A 145 -13.19 -1.81 -7.09
CA ARG A 145 -14.55 -2.29 -6.76
C ARG A 145 -15.14 -3.16 -7.86
N LEU A 146 -14.96 -2.78 -9.13
CA LEU A 146 -15.43 -3.57 -10.26
C LEU A 146 -14.70 -4.92 -10.33
N ALA A 147 -13.37 -4.93 -10.20
CA ALA A 147 -12.58 -6.15 -10.18
C ALA A 147 -13.00 -7.09 -9.04
N LEU A 148 -13.24 -6.55 -7.84
CA LEU A 148 -13.74 -7.33 -6.71
C LEU A 148 -15.12 -7.94 -6.99
N ALA A 149 -16.05 -7.15 -7.55
CA ALA A 149 -17.38 -7.64 -7.88
C ALA A 149 -17.33 -8.78 -8.91
N THR A 150 -16.48 -8.66 -9.94
CA THR A 150 -16.28 -9.71 -10.94
C THR A 150 -15.71 -10.98 -10.32
N ALA A 151 -14.67 -10.87 -9.50
CA ALA A 151 -14.06 -12.03 -8.84
C ALA A 151 -15.03 -12.77 -7.89
N LEU A 152 -15.89 -12.02 -7.18
CA LEU A 152 -16.92 -12.61 -6.32
C LEU A 152 -18.02 -13.34 -7.12
N GLN A 153 -18.36 -12.85 -8.32
CA GLN A 153 -19.31 -13.50 -9.21
C GLN A 153 -18.73 -14.81 -9.78
N GLU A 154 -17.49 -14.80 -10.26
CA GLU A 154 -16.82 -16.00 -10.80
C GLU A 154 -16.72 -17.12 -9.76
N HIS A 155 -16.38 -16.79 -8.51
CA HIS A 155 -16.37 -17.78 -7.42
C HIS A 155 -17.74 -18.32 -7.02
N THR A 156 -18.83 -17.61 -7.34
CA THR A 156 -20.19 -18.07 -7.08
C THR A 156 -20.67 -19.02 -8.18
N ASP A 157 -20.24 -18.81 -9.42
CA ASP A 157 -20.60 -19.66 -10.57
C ASP A 157 -19.79 -20.96 -10.66
N GLU A 158 -18.56 -21.00 -10.14
CA GLU A 158 -17.74 -22.23 -10.05
C GLU A 158 -18.17 -23.20 -8.92
N GLY A 159 -19.09 -22.76 -8.04
CA GLY A 159 -19.59 -23.52 -6.90
C GLY A 159 -20.91 -24.28 -7.12
N LEU A 160 -21.44 -24.32 -8.35
CA LEU A 160 -22.70 -24.98 -8.76
C LEU A 160 -22.44 -26.15 -9.72
#